data_AF-A0A142X2Q3-F1
#
_entry.id   AF-A0A142X2Q3-F1
#
_cell.length_a   1.000
_cell.length_b   1.000
_cell.length_c   1.000
_cell.angle_alpha   90.00
_cell.angle_beta   90.00
_cell.angle_gamma   90.00
#
_symmetry.space_group_name_H-M   'P 1'
#
loop_
_entity.id
_entity.type
_entity.pdbx_description
1 polymer ?
#
loop_
_entity_poly.entity_id
_entity_poly.type
_entity_poly.pdbx_seq_one_letter_code
_entity_poly.pdbx_strand_id
1 'polypeptide(L)'
;MGQTVLSRTLDREIRLFMRPLVCLFCAALVGAGLMAKVAAAEPDRPTAAEIGLEWGPETTVISEPRTADGYPDYVEFLNRRMSAGVPKEENFWAAMWGAVGNIERLPEPLLERVERGLLSDIDSEPRMEALWTLVGVTGEAEAALSKAVGQAQSGPWRRGDHPELQLWLDVNDEVLARASEAARRPRGWMPVLGISDPRVTTRTVAHVAAARSVARLLKIRAMRCLGDGDHEGAWSDLMTAHRIAGHLEREDFLFDRLCGMEMRASLRKPLGHWLSRTSLAAEELERRRLEWASVIPVWSASATLETMRFEFLEKVLALKSGACSIEMFTGSRDHAATNQLVVDAVDLNEVLREGNRILDALDAVLKLDHQATRLVGLREIVKPLEEVQQRIGGEGNLMPVFLQSLLEGQDRFLAQFLVRFDARSIEILEIQSVADAAKRALMKAAFLARIQMADSGAAAMTVNASYPLDPFSGAALRSQRTEKQFVLYSVGPDRQDDGAKEHEEGPGNDDIRIVLDLP
;
A
#
# COMPACT_ATOMS: atom_id res chain seq x y z
N MET A 1 29.32 -16.77 -6.07
CA MET A 1 29.53 -15.31 -6.22
C MET A 1 28.46 -14.59 -7.05
N GLY A 2 27.49 -15.27 -7.69
CA GLY A 2 26.44 -14.61 -8.48
C GLY A 2 25.10 -14.30 -7.77
N GLN A 3 24.83 -14.85 -6.59
CA GLN A 3 23.54 -14.65 -5.88
C GLN A 3 23.52 -13.44 -4.92
N THR A 4 24.68 -13.04 -4.37
CA THR A 4 24.80 -11.94 -3.40
C THR A 4 24.65 -10.54 -4.02
N VAL A 5 24.63 -10.43 -5.36
CA VAL A 5 24.38 -9.18 -6.07
C VAL A 5 22.88 -8.94 -6.28
N LEU A 6 22.07 -10.00 -6.37
CA LEU A 6 20.64 -9.88 -6.63
C LEU A 6 19.86 -9.31 -5.43
N SER A 7 20.17 -9.73 -4.20
CA SER A 7 19.50 -9.22 -2.99
C SER A 7 19.85 -7.76 -2.70
N ARG A 8 21.12 -7.38 -2.89
CA ARG A 8 21.57 -5.97 -2.79
C ARG A 8 20.93 -5.06 -3.83
N THR A 9 20.64 -5.59 -5.03
CA THR A 9 20.02 -4.82 -6.11
C THR A 9 18.53 -4.67 -5.88
N LEU A 10 17.82 -5.76 -5.55
CA LEU A 10 16.38 -5.74 -5.30
C LEU A 10 16.01 -4.80 -4.14
N ASP A 11 16.84 -4.73 -3.10
CA ASP A 11 16.51 -3.99 -1.89
C ASP A 11 16.95 -2.51 -1.94
N ARG A 12 18.08 -2.25 -2.60
CA ARG A 12 18.45 -0.89 -3.03
C ARG A 12 17.42 -0.36 -4.03
N GLU A 13 16.91 -1.19 -4.94
CA GLU A 13 15.84 -0.83 -5.87
C GLU A 13 14.51 -0.65 -5.15
N ILE A 14 14.07 -1.50 -4.23
CA ILE A 14 12.82 -1.27 -3.48
C ILE A 14 12.85 0.07 -2.75
N ARG A 15 13.99 0.48 -2.17
CA ARG A 15 14.12 1.80 -1.53
C ARG A 15 14.38 2.96 -2.50
N LEU A 16 15.18 2.75 -3.54
CA LEU A 16 15.36 3.68 -4.66
C LEU A 16 14.13 3.76 -5.55
N PHE A 17 13.13 2.90 -5.39
CA PHE A 17 11.89 2.89 -6.16
C PHE A 17 10.74 3.40 -5.29
N MET A 18 10.60 2.93 -4.04
CA MET A 18 9.61 3.48 -3.11
C MET A 18 9.87 4.95 -2.81
N ARG A 19 11.13 5.42 -2.73
CA ARG A 19 11.41 6.85 -2.54
C ARG A 19 10.96 7.71 -3.71
N PRO A 20 11.33 7.48 -4.98
CA PRO A 20 10.81 8.23 -6.11
C PRO A 20 9.37 7.89 -6.46
N LEU A 21 8.82 6.72 -6.15
CA LEU A 21 7.39 6.43 -6.37
C LEU A 21 6.56 7.20 -5.34
N VAL A 22 6.92 7.16 -4.05
CA VAL A 22 6.33 8.01 -3.02
C VAL A 22 6.60 9.49 -3.31
N CYS A 23 7.80 9.87 -3.80
CA CYS A 23 8.06 11.24 -4.23
C CYS A 23 7.35 11.61 -5.54
N LEU A 24 7.03 10.69 -6.47
CA LEU A 24 6.24 10.94 -7.67
C LEU A 24 4.78 11.15 -7.27
N PHE A 25 4.26 10.32 -6.37
CA PHE A 25 2.92 10.49 -5.79
C PHE A 25 2.84 11.77 -4.95
N CYS A 26 3.85 12.09 -4.12
CA CYS A 26 3.92 13.34 -3.37
C CYS A 26 4.16 14.55 -4.27
N ALA A 27 4.95 14.45 -5.35
CA ALA A 27 5.15 15.52 -6.32
C ALA A 27 3.92 15.73 -7.21
N ALA A 28 3.14 14.68 -7.49
CA ALA A 28 1.83 14.79 -8.11
C ALA A 28 0.83 15.50 -7.16
N LEU A 29 0.88 15.21 -5.86
CA LEU A 29 0.08 15.91 -4.83
C LEU A 29 0.49 17.37 -4.65
N VAL A 30 1.79 17.70 -4.65
CA VAL A 30 2.29 19.08 -4.57
C VAL A 30 2.09 19.86 -5.88
N GLY A 31 2.19 19.18 -7.03
CA GLY A 31 1.92 19.74 -8.36
C GLY A 31 0.44 20.08 -8.57
N ALA A 32 -0.47 19.26 -8.02
CA ALA A 32 -1.92 19.52 -8.06
C ALA A 32 -2.29 20.83 -7.33
N GLY A 33 -1.55 21.21 -6.27
CA GLY A 33 -1.73 22.47 -5.55
C GLY A 33 -1.35 23.73 -6.35
N LEU A 34 -0.42 23.61 -7.33
CA LEU A 34 -0.06 24.72 -8.22
C LEU A 34 -0.98 24.84 -9.45
N MET A 35 -1.72 23.79 -9.79
CA MET A 35 -2.61 23.75 -10.96
C MET A 35 -4.03 24.29 -10.69
N ALA A 36 -4.40 24.54 -9.42
CA ALA A 36 -5.73 25.00 -9.02
C ALA A 36 -6.10 26.44 -9.46
N LYS A 37 -5.25 27.13 -10.24
CA LYS A 37 -5.54 28.48 -10.79
C LYS A 37 -5.86 28.53 -12.27
N VAL A 38 -6.00 27.39 -12.94
CA VAL A 38 -6.42 27.33 -14.34
C VAL A 38 -7.69 26.47 -14.45
N ALA A 39 -8.80 27.00 -13.93
CA ALA A 39 -10.12 26.69 -14.48
C ALA A 39 -10.33 27.47 -15.80
N ALA A 40 -9.29 27.50 -16.65
CA ALA A 40 -9.47 27.89 -18.04
C ALA A 40 -10.13 26.70 -18.72
N ALA A 41 -11.07 26.98 -19.63
CA ALA A 41 -11.71 25.99 -20.48
C ALA A 41 -10.72 24.87 -20.81
N GLU A 42 -11.10 23.62 -20.52
CA GLU A 42 -10.33 22.48 -20.99
C GLU A 42 -10.03 22.75 -22.46
N PRO A 43 -8.74 22.81 -22.88
CA PRO A 43 -8.45 22.95 -24.30
C PRO A 43 -9.27 21.88 -25.03
N ASP A 44 -9.82 22.21 -26.21
CA ASP A 44 -10.60 21.28 -27.03
C ASP A 44 -9.80 19.98 -27.22
N ARG A 45 -9.99 19.03 -26.30
CA ARG A 45 -9.35 17.73 -26.35
C ARG A 45 -10.07 16.98 -27.46
N PRO A 46 -9.33 16.30 -28.36
CA PRO A 46 -9.97 15.54 -29.41
C PRO A 46 -10.90 14.51 -28.77
N THR A 47 -12.04 14.28 -29.37
CA THR A 47 -12.98 13.22 -29.02
C THR A 47 -12.37 11.85 -29.28
N ALA A 48 -12.94 10.81 -28.67
CA ALA A 48 -12.50 9.43 -28.92
C ALA A 48 -12.57 9.05 -30.41
N ALA A 49 -13.56 9.60 -31.13
CA ALA A 49 -13.70 9.39 -32.57
C ALA A 49 -12.58 10.08 -33.38
N GLU A 50 -12.19 11.30 -33.00
CA GLU A 50 -11.13 12.07 -33.67
C GLU A 50 -9.75 11.42 -33.53
N ILE A 51 -9.48 10.74 -32.41
CA ILE A 51 -8.24 9.96 -32.24
C ILE A 51 -8.33 8.54 -32.80
N GLY A 52 -9.44 8.16 -33.44
CA GLY A 52 -9.64 6.84 -34.05
C GLY A 52 -9.72 5.70 -33.04
N LEU A 53 -10.29 5.91 -31.85
CA LEU A 53 -10.41 4.89 -30.82
C LEU A 53 -11.38 3.77 -31.27
N GLU A 54 -10.87 2.54 -31.31
CA GLU A 54 -11.67 1.35 -31.51
C GLU A 54 -12.13 0.77 -30.17
N TRP A 55 -13.40 0.37 -30.10
CA TRP A 55 -14.01 -0.19 -28.91
C TRP A 55 -13.97 -1.71 -28.93
N GLY A 56 -13.59 -2.33 -27.82
CA GLY A 56 -13.60 -3.78 -27.72
C GLY A 56 -12.92 -4.33 -26.47
N PRO A 57 -13.08 -5.63 -26.21
CA PRO A 57 -12.45 -6.32 -25.07
C PRO A 57 -10.91 -6.28 -25.14
N GLU A 58 -10.34 -6.15 -26.34
CA GLU A 58 -8.89 -6.08 -26.56
C GLU A 58 -8.33 -4.67 -26.48
N THR A 59 -9.17 -3.62 -26.53
CA THR A 59 -8.76 -2.21 -26.45
C THR A 59 -9.25 -1.59 -25.14
N THR A 60 -10.48 -1.06 -25.14
CA THR A 60 -11.05 -0.29 -24.02
C THR A 60 -11.52 -1.15 -22.86
N VAL A 61 -11.69 -2.47 -23.06
CA VAL A 61 -12.18 -3.49 -22.10
C VAL A 61 -13.65 -3.32 -21.71
N ILE A 62 -14.08 -2.09 -21.46
CA ILE A 62 -15.47 -1.70 -21.22
C ILE A 62 -16.02 -0.94 -22.43
N SER A 63 -17.33 -0.98 -22.60
CA SER A 63 -18.06 -0.25 -23.66
C SER A 63 -18.95 0.88 -23.12
N GLU A 64 -19.26 0.85 -21.83
CA GLU A 64 -20.02 1.84 -21.06
C GLU A 64 -19.56 1.78 -19.60
N PRO A 65 -19.71 2.87 -18.83
CA PRO A 65 -20.17 4.21 -19.21
C PRO A 65 -19.18 4.98 -20.10
N ARG A 66 -19.65 6.04 -20.77
CA ARG A 66 -18.84 6.95 -21.60
C ARG A 66 -18.89 8.39 -21.10
N THR A 67 -17.79 9.10 -21.29
CA THR A 67 -17.71 10.56 -21.11
C THR A 67 -18.43 11.30 -22.24
N ALA A 68 -18.64 12.61 -22.09
CA ALA A 68 -19.36 13.43 -23.07
C ALA A 68 -18.68 13.50 -24.46
N ASP A 69 -17.36 13.39 -24.47
CA ASP A 69 -16.49 13.35 -25.66
C ASP A 69 -16.19 11.91 -26.14
N GLY A 70 -16.88 10.94 -25.55
CA GLY A 70 -16.93 9.57 -26.04
C GLY A 70 -15.77 8.67 -25.63
N TYR A 71 -15.01 8.99 -24.58
CA TYR A 71 -14.02 8.05 -24.01
C TYR A 71 -14.69 7.08 -23.02
N PRO A 72 -14.08 5.92 -22.71
CA PRO A 72 -14.50 5.09 -21.59
C PRO A 72 -14.40 5.85 -20.26
N ASP A 73 -15.48 5.87 -19.49
CA ASP A 73 -15.49 6.46 -18.15
C ASP A 73 -15.16 5.38 -17.11
N TYR A 74 -13.86 5.11 -16.95
CA TYR A 74 -13.36 4.13 -16.00
C TYR A 74 -13.68 4.49 -14.54
N VAL A 75 -13.77 5.78 -14.21
CA VAL A 75 -14.08 6.23 -12.85
C VAL A 75 -15.52 5.89 -12.48
N GLU A 76 -16.49 6.22 -13.34
CA GLU A 76 -17.89 5.87 -13.11
C GLU A 76 -18.08 4.35 -13.14
N PHE A 77 -17.40 3.63 -14.05
CA PHE A 77 -17.40 2.17 -14.08
C PHE A 77 -16.98 1.57 -12.73
N LEU A 78 -15.81 1.99 -12.23
CA LEU A 78 -15.27 1.51 -10.96
C LEU A 78 -16.15 1.92 -9.78
N ASN A 79 -16.68 3.15 -9.75
CA ASN A 79 -17.58 3.59 -8.69
C ASN A 79 -18.86 2.75 -8.65
N ARG A 80 -19.50 2.46 -9.80
CA ARG A 80 -20.67 1.57 -9.85
C ARG A 80 -20.34 0.16 -9.37
N ARG A 81 -19.20 -0.38 -9.82
CA ARG A 81 -18.78 -1.74 -9.46
C ARG A 81 -18.45 -1.86 -7.98
N MET A 82 -17.64 -0.96 -7.45
CA MET A 82 -17.10 -1.04 -6.09
C MET A 82 -18.11 -0.59 -5.02
N SER A 83 -19.03 0.33 -5.34
CA SER A 83 -20.12 0.70 -4.41
C SER A 83 -21.23 -0.34 -4.32
N ALA A 84 -21.31 -1.27 -5.30
CA ALA A 84 -22.37 -2.25 -5.36
C ALA A 84 -22.45 -3.10 -4.09
N GLY A 85 -23.59 -2.98 -3.39
CA GLY A 85 -23.82 -3.71 -2.14
C GLY A 85 -23.09 -3.17 -0.93
N VAL A 86 -22.60 -1.93 -0.93
CA VAL A 86 -21.99 -1.29 0.25
C VAL A 86 -22.92 -0.19 0.77
N PRO A 87 -23.92 -0.52 1.62
CA PRO A 87 -24.79 0.51 2.20
C PRO A 87 -23.98 1.38 3.17
N LYS A 88 -24.39 2.64 3.33
CA LYS A 88 -23.72 3.64 4.18
C LYS A 88 -23.44 3.12 5.58
N GLU A 89 -24.41 2.44 6.19
CA GLU A 89 -24.34 1.93 7.56
C GLU A 89 -23.37 0.76 7.73
N GLU A 90 -23.00 0.07 6.64
CA GLU A 90 -21.98 -0.98 6.64
C GLU A 90 -20.63 -0.49 6.11
N ASN A 91 -20.55 0.75 5.61
CA ASN A 91 -19.35 1.30 5.00
C ASN A 91 -18.40 1.89 6.05
N PHE A 92 -17.24 1.26 6.20
CA PHE A 92 -16.13 1.76 7.01
C PHE A 92 -15.76 3.20 6.68
N TRP A 93 -15.61 3.56 5.40
CA TRP A 93 -15.13 4.89 5.03
C TRP A 93 -16.13 5.99 5.32
N ALA A 94 -17.44 5.74 5.16
CA ALA A 94 -18.48 6.68 5.58
C ALA A 94 -18.37 6.99 7.08
N ALA A 95 -18.27 5.95 7.92
CA ALA A 95 -18.12 6.10 9.37
C ALA A 95 -16.76 6.73 9.75
N MET A 96 -15.68 6.37 9.05
CA MET A 96 -14.33 6.85 9.30
C MET A 96 -14.20 8.35 9.02
N TRP A 97 -14.70 8.83 7.87
CA TRP A 97 -14.73 10.25 7.55
C TRP A 97 -15.62 11.04 8.54
N GLY A 98 -16.73 10.45 8.97
CA GLY A 98 -17.52 11.01 10.08
C GLY A 98 -16.74 11.09 11.40
N ALA A 99 -15.79 10.19 11.66
CA ALA A 99 -14.95 10.24 12.86
C ALA A 99 -13.87 11.32 12.76
N VAL A 100 -13.14 11.41 11.63
CA VAL A 100 -11.95 12.25 11.50
C VAL A 100 -12.22 13.65 10.92
N GLY A 101 -13.38 13.89 10.31
CA GLY A 101 -13.68 15.12 9.57
C GLY A 101 -12.81 15.28 8.32
N ASN A 102 -12.69 16.50 7.80
CA ASN A 102 -11.86 16.81 6.65
C ASN A 102 -10.37 16.90 7.01
N ILE A 103 -9.79 15.81 7.52
CA ILE A 103 -8.42 15.78 8.07
C ILE A 103 -7.34 16.23 7.08
N GLU A 104 -7.53 15.95 5.79
CA GLU A 104 -6.61 16.36 4.72
C GLU A 104 -6.96 17.72 4.09
N ARG A 105 -7.95 18.43 4.65
CA ARG A 105 -8.38 19.76 4.19
C ARG A 105 -8.65 19.79 2.69
N LEU A 106 -9.40 18.79 2.22
CA LEU A 106 -9.83 18.70 0.83
C LEU A 106 -10.55 19.98 0.42
N PRO A 107 -10.31 20.49 -0.80
CA PRO A 107 -11.09 21.60 -1.35
C PRO A 107 -12.58 21.26 -1.35
N GLU A 108 -13.44 22.25 -1.08
CA GLU A 108 -14.89 22.08 -0.96
C GLU A 108 -15.53 21.30 -2.13
N PRO A 109 -15.21 21.55 -3.42
CA PRO A 109 -15.80 20.76 -4.52
C PRO A 109 -15.42 19.28 -4.50
N LEU A 110 -14.23 18.94 -3.97
CA LEU A 110 -13.80 17.56 -3.83
C LEU A 110 -14.44 16.91 -2.59
N LEU A 111 -14.57 17.65 -1.49
CA LEU A 111 -15.26 17.19 -0.28
C LEU A 111 -16.73 16.84 -0.60
N GLU A 112 -17.47 17.71 -1.29
CA GLU A 112 -18.84 17.45 -1.72
C GLU A 112 -18.98 16.18 -2.59
N ARG A 113 -17.96 15.86 -3.39
CA ARG A 113 -17.92 14.62 -4.18
C ARG A 113 -17.69 13.39 -3.31
N VAL A 114 -16.83 13.49 -2.29
CA VAL A 114 -16.64 12.43 -1.30
C VAL A 114 -17.94 12.20 -0.53
N GLU A 115 -18.59 13.26 -0.05
CA GLU A 115 -19.85 13.18 0.71
C GLU A 115 -20.97 12.52 -0.11
N ARG A 116 -21.15 12.95 -1.37
CA ARG A 116 -22.12 12.33 -2.29
C ARG A 116 -21.80 10.87 -2.56
N GLY A 117 -20.54 10.53 -2.76
CA GLY A 117 -20.12 9.15 -2.98
C GLY A 117 -20.42 8.29 -1.75
N LEU A 118 -20.00 8.73 -0.56
CA LEU A 118 -20.19 7.99 0.69
C LEU A 118 -21.60 8.09 1.28
N LEU A 119 -22.48 8.92 0.68
CA LEU A 119 -23.80 9.28 1.19
C LEU A 119 -23.75 9.80 2.64
N SER A 120 -22.66 10.50 3.00
CA SER A 120 -22.40 10.94 4.37
C SER A 120 -21.92 12.36 4.41
N ASP A 121 -22.46 13.14 5.36
CA ASP A 121 -21.96 14.47 5.66
C ASP A 121 -20.60 14.34 6.38
N ILE A 122 -19.64 15.17 5.98
CA ILE A 122 -18.30 15.22 6.52
C ILE A 122 -18.05 16.63 7.02
N ASP A 123 -17.64 16.77 8.27
CA ASP A 123 -17.27 18.09 8.80
C ASP A 123 -16.19 18.71 7.92
N SER A 124 -16.42 19.95 7.49
CA SER A 124 -15.50 20.72 6.65
C SER A 124 -14.14 20.96 7.29
N GLU A 125 -14.09 20.90 8.63
CA GLU A 125 -12.88 21.00 9.44
C GLU A 125 -12.39 19.61 9.91
N PRO A 126 -11.08 19.43 10.09
CA PRO A 126 -10.54 18.28 10.79
C PRO A 126 -11.13 18.15 12.21
N ARG A 127 -11.56 16.94 12.58
CA ARG A 127 -11.88 16.61 13.99
C ARG A 127 -10.67 16.08 14.75
N MET A 128 -9.67 15.59 14.02
CA MET A 128 -8.43 15.06 14.57
C MET A 128 -7.38 16.16 14.68
N GLU A 129 -6.85 16.37 15.88
CA GLU A 129 -5.80 17.37 16.13
C GLU A 129 -4.42 16.79 15.81
N ALA A 130 -3.63 17.55 15.04
CA ALA A 130 -2.26 17.17 14.72
C ALA A 130 -1.32 17.50 15.88
N LEU A 131 -0.43 16.57 16.23
CA LEU A 131 0.55 16.74 17.31
C LEU A 131 1.36 18.04 17.18
N TRP A 132 1.81 18.35 15.95
CA TRP A 132 2.64 19.53 15.67
C TRP A 132 1.90 20.84 15.92
N THR A 133 0.61 20.89 15.58
CA THR A 133 -0.25 22.05 15.84
C THR A 133 -0.48 22.25 17.33
N LEU A 134 -0.69 21.16 18.07
CA LEU A 134 -0.95 21.18 19.50
C LEU A 134 0.26 21.65 20.31
N VAL A 135 1.47 21.20 19.95
CA VAL A 135 2.70 21.51 20.69
C VAL A 135 3.40 22.78 20.16
N GLY A 136 3.13 23.18 18.91
CA GLY A 136 3.66 24.42 18.33
C GLY A 136 5.18 24.43 18.15
N VAL A 137 5.79 23.26 17.92
CA VAL A 137 7.26 23.09 17.81
C VAL A 137 7.74 23.13 16.36
N THR A 138 8.96 23.64 16.16
CA THR A 138 9.66 23.67 14.87
C THR A 138 11.13 23.26 15.04
N GLY A 139 11.77 22.77 13.98
CA GLY A 139 13.23 22.58 13.96
C GLY A 139 13.70 21.41 14.85
N GLU A 140 14.69 21.64 15.71
CA GLU A 140 15.24 20.57 16.58
C GLU A 140 14.20 19.96 17.52
N ALA A 141 13.26 20.78 18.03
CA ALA A 141 12.17 20.30 18.87
C ALA A 141 11.20 19.38 18.11
N GLU A 142 10.96 19.67 16.83
CA GLU A 142 10.16 18.82 15.94
C GLU A 142 10.84 17.47 15.68
N ALA A 143 12.16 17.46 15.48
CA ALA A 143 12.94 16.24 15.32
C ALA A 143 12.95 15.39 16.60
N ALA A 144 13.08 16.02 17.78
CA ALA A 144 13.00 15.34 19.07
C ALA A 144 11.62 14.72 19.29
N LEU A 145 10.55 15.45 18.99
CA LEU A 145 9.18 14.95 19.08
C LEU A 145 8.89 13.83 18.07
N SER A 146 9.44 13.91 16.85
CA SER A 146 9.38 12.82 15.86
C SER A 146 10.03 11.54 16.40
N LYS A 147 11.17 11.67 17.08
CA LYS A 147 11.86 10.55 17.73
C LYS A 147 11.01 9.98 18.87
N ALA A 148 10.41 10.82 19.71
CA ALA A 148 9.53 10.39 20.79
C ALA A 148 8.31 9.62 20.25
N VAL A 149 7.69 10.09 19.16
CA VAL A 149 6.62 9.36 18.46
C VAL A 149 7.12 7.99 18.01
N GLY A 150 8.29 7.91 17.36
CA GLY A 150 8.86 6.63 16.92
C GLY A 150 9.12 5.65 18.07
N GLN A 151 9.58 6.15 19.22
CA GLN A 151 9.81 5.35 20.43
C GLN A 151 8.50 4.85 21.05
N ALA A 152 7.53 5.75 21.26
CA ALA A 152 6.22 5.45 21.82
C ALA A 152 5.39 4.49 20.94
N GLN A 153 5.67 4.47 19.64
CA GLN A 153 5.09 3.52 18.69
C GLN A 153 5.72 2.12 18.73
N SER A 154 6.97 2.02 19.19
CA SER A 154 7.78 0.81 19.04
C SER A 154 7.86 -0.01 20.32
N GLY A 155 7.65 0.60 21.48
CA GLY A 155 7.68 -0.11 22.75
C GLY A 155 6.81 0.52 23.84
N PRO A 156 6.54 -0.21 24.93
CA PRO A 156 5.66 0.26 26.00
C PRO A 156 6.24 1.47 26.73
N TRP A 157 5.37 2.41 27.08
CA TRP A 157 5.72 3.65 27.78
C TRP A 157 4.61 4.01 28.78
N ARG A 158 4.93 4.78 29.82
CA ARG A 158 3.97 5.21 30.85
C ARG A 158 3.48 6.61 30.59
N ARG A 159 2.28 6.92 31.09
CA ARG A 159 1.66 8.26 30.95
C ARG A 159 2.60 9.45 31.25
N GLY A 160 3.47 9.31 32.25
CA GLY A 160 4.41 10.36 32.67
C GLY A 160 5.69 10.48 31.84
N ASP A 161 5.99 9.51 30.97
CA ASP A 161 7.24 9.49 30.20
C ASP A 161 7.21 10.50 29.03
N HIS A 162 6.03 10.73 28.47
CA HIS A 162 5.79 11.60 27.30
C HIS A 162 4.50 12.42 27.48
N PRO A 163 4.52 13.49 28.29
CA PRO A 163 3.31 14.28 28.59
C PRO A 163 2.66 14.89 27.34
N GLU A 164 3.44 15.28 26.34
CA GLU A 164 2.96 15.81 25.06
C GLU A 164 2.22 14.77 24.22
N LEU A 165 2.68 13.51 24.22
CA LEU A 165 1.99 12.42 23.54
C LEU A 165 0.72 12.02 24.27
N GLN A 166 0.73 12.07 25.61
CA GLN A 166 -0.48 11.84 26.39
C GLN A 166 -1.53 12.92 26.12
N LEU A 167 -1.13 14.20 26.10
CA LEU A 167 -2.04 15.29 25.75
C LEU A 167 -2.64 15.09 24.35
N TRP A 168 -1.82 14.66 23.38
CA TRP A 168 -2.26 14.36 22.03
C TRP A 168 -3.28 13.21 21.97
N LEU A 169 -3.10 12.17 22.79
CA LEU A 169 -4.08 11.10 22.96
C LEU A 169 -5.38 11.61 23.59
N ASP A 170 -5.28 12.40 24.66
CA ASP A 170 -6.44 12.90 25.41
C ASP A 170 -7.33 13.80 24.54
N VAL A 171 -6.74 14.68 23.72
CA VAL A 171 -7.48 15.55 22.78
C VAL A 171 -8.16 14.75 21.65
N ASN A 172 -7.63 13.59 21.27
CA ASN A 172 -8.15 12.78 20.17
C ASN A 172 -8.98 11.56 20.65
N ASP A 173 -9.28 11.43 21.94
CA ASP A 173 -9.88 10.21 22.49
C ASP A 173 -11.27 9.93 21.87
N GLU A 174 -12.09 10.97 21.67
CA GLU A 174 -13.40 10.85 21.01
C GLU A 174 -13.27 10.38 19.56
N VAL A 175 -12.32 10.94 18.80
CA VAL A 175 -12.04 10.53 17.42
C VAL A 175 -11.61 9.08 17.37
N LEU A 176 -10.74 8.64 18.29
CA LEU A 176 -10.30 7.26 18.36
C LEU A 176 -11.45 6.32 18.71
N ALA A 177 -12.35 6.70 19.62
CA ALA A 177 -13.52 5.91 19.96
C ALA A 177 -14.45 5.72 18.74
N ARG A 178 -14.75 6.79 18.01
CA ARG A 178 -15.58 6.75 16.79
C ARG A 178 -14.90 5.96 15.66
N ALA A 179 -13.60 6.13 15.46
CA ALA A 179 -12.85 5.35 14.48
C ALA A 179 -12.80 3.85 14.86
N SER A 180 -12.80 3.53 16.16
CA SER A 180 -12.86 2.15 16.64
C SER A 180 -14.21 1.50 16.37
N GLU A 181 -15.30 2.27 16.43
CA GLU A 181 -16.61 1.83 15.96
C GLU A 181 -16.62 1.64 14.43
N ALA A 182 -16.12 2.62 13.68
CA ALA A 182 -16.01 2.54 12.22
C ALA A 182 -15.26 1.28 11.78
N ALA A 183 -14.13 0.96 12.41
CA ALA A 183 -13.31 -0.21 12.06
C ALA A 183 -14.04 -1.55 12.20
N ARG A 184 -15.15 -1.63 12.94
CA ARG A 184 -15.98 -2.84 13.08
C ARG A 184 -16.98 -3.03 11.95
N ARG A 185 -17.15 -2.04 11.07
CA ARG A 185 -18.03 -2.13 9.91
C ARG A 185 -17.55 -3.25 8.98
N PRO A 186 -18.46 -4.08 8.43
CA PRO A 186 -18.07 -5.29 7.71
C PRO A 186 -17.55 -5.02 6.30
N ARG A 187 -17.85 -3.85 5.72
CA ARG A 187 -17.48 -3.46 4.36
C ARG A 187 -16.75 -2.13 4.38
N GLY A 188 -16.03 -1.84 3.30
CA GLY A 188 -15.42 -0.56 3.04
C GLY A 188 -15.46 -0.30 1.55
N TRP A 189 -15.88 0.91 1.17
CA TRP A 189 -15.72 1.41 -0.19
C TRP A 189 -15.46 2.91 -0.15
N MET A 190 -14.38 3.34 -0.81
CA MET A 190 -14.04 4.74 -1.02
C MET A 190 -14.29 5.10 -2.50
N PRO A 191 -15.04 6.17 -2.80
CA PRO A 191 -15.24 6.62 -4.17
C PRO A 191 -13.91 6.95 -4.87
N VAL A 192 -13.78 6.52 -6.12
CA VAL A 192 -12.70 6.92 -7.02
C VAL A 192 -12.95 8.35 -7.46
N LEU A 193 -12.12 9.28 -6.98
CA LEU A 193 -12.28 10.71 -7.22
C LEU A 193 -10.92 11.32 -7.53
N GLY A 194 -10.75 11.94 -8.70
CA GLY A 194 -9.56 12.74 -8.97
C GLY A 194 -9.68 14.18 -8.46
N ILE A 195 -8.53 14.75 -8.07
CA ILE A 195 -8.43 16.06 -7.40
C ILE A 195 -8.81 17.21 -8.35
N SER A 196 -8.25 17.19 -9.56
CA SER A 196 -8.48 18.22 -10.59
C SER A 196 -9.06 17.65 -11.88
N ASP A 197 -8.99 16.33 -12.06
CA ASP A 197 -9.41 15.63 -13.27
C ASP A 197 -10.04 14.29 -12.85
N PRO A 198 -11.24 13.91 -13.33
CA PRO A 198 -11.89 12.64 -13.02
C PRO A 198 -11.20 11.43 -13.69
N ARG A 199 -9.89 11.30 -13.49
CA ARG A 199 -9.06 10.19 -13.93
C ARG A 199 -8.76 9.23 -12.77
N VAL A 200 -8.72 7.95 -13.06
CA VAL A 200 -8.30 6.86 -12.16
C VAL A 200 -6.88 7.12 -11.65
N THR A 201 -5.98 7.54 -12.53
CA THR A 201 -4.56 7.78 -12.26
C THR A 201 -4.29 8.97 -11.33
N THR A 202 -5.19 9.95 -11.27
CA THR A 202 -5.04 11.17 -10.44
C THR A 202 -5.98 11.16 -9.23
N ARG A 203 -6.43 9.97 -8.81
CA ARG A 203 -7.34 9.82 -7.68
C ARG A 203 -6.72 10.33 -6.36
N THR A 204 -7.58 10.85 -5.49
CA THR A 204 -7.20 11.22 -4.12
C THR A 204 -6.85 9.99 -3.29
N VAL A 205 -5.89 10.14 -2.40
CA VAL A 205 -5.46 9.12 -1.42
C VAL A 205 -5.64 9.62 0.03
N ALA A 206 -6.50 10.63 0.21
CA ALA A 206 -6.72 11.28 1.50
C ALA A 206 -7.22 10.32 2.58
N HIS A 207 -8.05 9.34 2.22
CA HIS A 207 -8.52 8.30 3.13
C HIS A 207 -7.38 7.40 3.64
N VAL A 208 -6.35 7.16 2.82
CA VAL A 208 -5.15 6.41 3.24
C VAL A 208 -4.38 7.19 4.30
N ALA A 209 -4.19 8.49 4.10
CA ALA A 209 -3.53 9.37 5.07
C ALA A 209 -4.30 9.42 6.40
N ALA A 210 -5.63 9.59 6.33
CA ALA A 210 -6.52 9.54 7.49
C ALA A 210 -6.40 8.22 8.27
N ALA A 211 -6.45 7.08 7.59
CA ALA A 211 -6.31 5.76 8.19
C ALA A 211 -4.93 5.57 8.86
N ARG A 212 -3.85 6.03 8.22
CA ARG A 212 -2.49 5.99 8.80
C ARG A 212 -2.37 6.84 10.06
N SER A 213 -2.99 8.02 10.08
CA SER A 213 -2.99 8.91 11.25
C SER A 213 -3.70 8.28 12.45
N VAL A 214 -4.88 7.69 12.24
CA VAL A 214 -5.60 6.98 13.31
C VAL A 214 -4.86 5.73 13.76
N ALA A 215 -4.38 4.88 12.85
CA ALA A 215 -3.63 3.68 13.21
C ALA A 215 -2.33 4.01 13.98
N ARG A 216 -1.68 5.13 13.65
CA ARG A 216 -0.53 5.65 14.39
C ARG A 216 -0.90 5.98 15.84
N LEU A 217 -2.00 6.70 16.06
CA LEU A 217 -2.46 7.03 17.42
C LEU A 217 -2.88 5.80 18.20
N LEU A 218 -3.63 4.87 17.60
CA LEU A 218 -4.01 3.60 18.22
C LEU A 218 -2.78 2.81 18.66
N LYS A 219 -1.72 2.76 17.83
CA LYS A 219 -0.46 2.09 18.20
C LYS A 219 0.22 2.76 19.39
N ILE A 220 0.29 4.09 19.40
CA ILE A 220 0.85 4.87 20.52
C ILE A 220 0.05 4.60 21.81
N ARG A 221 -1.29 4.65 21.72
CA ARG A 221 -2.20 4.39 22.84
C ARG A 221 -2.06 2.95 23.34
N ALA A 222 -1.96 1.97 22.45
CA ALA A 222 -1.75 0.57 22.81
C ALA A 222 -0.46 0.36 23.61
N MET A 223 0.65 0.96 23.18
CA MET A 223 1.92 0.88 23.91
C MET A 223 1.88 1.63 25.25
N ARG A 224 1.09 2.71 25.35
CA ARG A 224 0.81 3.38 26.63
C ARG A 224 0.05 2.48 27.58
N CYS A 225 -1.08 1.92 27.12
CA CYS A 225 -1.89 0.97 27.90
C CYS A 225 -1.01 -0.18 28.40
N LEU A 226 -0.14 -0.72 27.55
CA LEU A 226 0.76 -1.79 27.92
C LEU A 226 1.85 -1.37 28.93
N GLY A 227 2.30 -0.12 28.92
CA GLY A 227 3.22 0.42 29.92
C GLY A 227 2.57 0.69 31.27
N ASP A 228 1.27 1.03 31.27
CA ASP A 228 0.44 1.20 32.45
C ASP A 228 -0.16 -0.12 32.99
N GLY A 229 0.03 -1.24 32.27
CA GLY A 229 -0.46 -2.57 32.66
C GLY A 229 -1.88 -2.91 32.18
N ASP A 230 -2.51 -2.04 31.39
CA ASP A 230 -3.79 -2.27 30.73
C ASP A 230 -3.61 -3.09 29.44
N HIS A 231 -3.54 -4.42 29.61
CA HIS A 231 -3.33 -5.35 28.50
C HIS A 231 -4.56 -5.46 27.59
N GLU A 232 -5.77 -5.29 28.13
CA GLU A 232 -7.01 -5.37 27.35
C GLU A 232 -7.21 -4.13 26.47
N GLY A 233 -6.96 -2.94 27.01
CA GLY A 233 -6.96 -1.70 26.23
C GLY A 233 -5.93 -1.74 25.10
N ALA A 234 -4.72 -2.24 25.40
CA ALA A 234 -3.70 -2.44 24.38
C ALA A 234 -4.15 -3.42 23.28
N TRP A 235 -4.75 -4.56 23.64
CA TRP A 235 -5.28 -5.51 22.66
C TRP A 235 -6.37 -4.90 21.78
N SER A 236 -7.33 -4.20 22.38
CA SER A 236 -8.44 -3.56 21.68
C SER A 236 -7.95 -2.57 20.61
N ASP A 237 -6.97 -1.73 20.95
CA ASP A 237 -6.38 -0.77 20.01
C ASP A 237 -5.61 -1.45 18.89
N LEU A 238 -4.82 -2.48 19.19
CA LEU A 238 -4.10 -3.25 18.17
C LEU A 238 -5.06 -3.95 17.21
N MET A 239 -6.17 -4.53 17.70
CA MET A 239 -7.16 -5.18 16.85
C MET A 239 -7.92 -4.18 16.00
N THR A 240 -8.20 -2.99 16.54
CA THR A 240 -8.79 -1.88 15.79
C THR A 240 -7.87 -1.45 14.65
N ALA A 241 -6.58 -1.26 14.92
CA ALA A 241 -5.60 -0.91 13.89
C ALA A 241 -5.46 -2.02 12.82
N HIS A 242 -5.51 -3.29 13.21
CA HIS A 242 -5.53 -4.41 12.26
C HIS A 242 -6.78 -4.41 11.36
N ARG A 243 -7.96 -4.08 11.89
CA ARG A 243 -9.19 -3.96 11.10
C ARG A 243 -9.11 -2.80 10.10
N ILE A 244 -8.59 -1.64 10.52
CA ILE A 244 -8.35 -0.48 9.63
C ILE A 244 -7.40 -0.86 8.49
N ALA A 245 -6.27 -1.51 8.81
CA ALA A 245 -5.36 -2.03 7.80
C ALA A 245 -6.06 -3.01 6.86
N GLY A 246 -6.90 -3.90 7.41
CA GLY A 246 -7.70 -4.84 6.63
C GLY A 246 -8.70 -4.20 5.68
N HIS A 247 -9.24 -3.02 5.98
CA HIS A 247 -10.10 -2.28 5.04
C HIS A 247 -9.30 -1.77 3.85
N LEU A 248 -8.14 -1.14 4.10
CA LEU A 248 -7.23 -0.71 3.02
C LEU A 248 -6.77 -1.88 2.13
N GLU A 249 -6.50 -3.04 2.71
CA GLU A 249 -6.08 -4.23 1.97
C GLU A 249 -7.17 -4.88 1.11
N ARG A 250 -8.44 -4.57 1.38
CA ARG A 250 -9.57 -5.05 0.58
C ARG A 250 -9.94 -4.11 -0.56
N GLU A 251 -9.43 -2.88 -0.57
CA GLU A 251 -9.59 -1.96 -1.70
C GLU A 251 -8.97 -2.56 -2.96
N ASP A 252 -9.49 -2.20 -4.14
CA ASP A 252 -9.03 -2.81 -5.39
C ASP A 252 -7.69 -2.23 -5.90
N PHE A 253 -7.33 -1.03 -5.45
CA PHE A 253 -6.13 -0.36 -5.93
C PHE A 253 -4.86 -0.84 -5.23
N LEU A 254 -3.80 -1.01 -6.03
CA LEU A 254 -2.47 -1.43 -5.56
C LEU A 254 -1.94 -0.59 -4.39
N PHE A 255 -1.99 0.74 -4.51
CA PHE A 255 -1.40 1.64 -3.53
C PHE A 255 -2.05 1.50 -2.14
N ASP A 256 -3.38 1.42 -2.10
CA ASP A 256 -4.18 1.26 -0.88
C ASP A 256 -3.81 -0.05 -0.20
N ARG A 257 -3.70 -1.14 -0.97
CA ARG A 257 -3.27 -2.43 -0.45
C ARG A 257 -1.87 -2.40 0.13
N LEU A 258 -0.90 -1.84 -0.59
CA LEU A 258 0.47 -1.71 -0.08
C LEU A 258 0.51 -0.91 1.22
N CYS A 259 -0.28 0.17 1.33
CA CYS A 259 -0.39 0.94 2.56
C CYS A 259 -1.03 0.15 3.70
N GLY A 260 -2.07 -0.63 3.42
CA GLY A 260 -2.69 -1.52 4.41
C GLY A 260 -1.71 -2.60 4.90
N MET A 261 -0.97 -3.23 3.99
CA MET A 261 0.07 -4.22 4.33
C MET A 261 1.20 -3.62 5.18
N GLU A 262 1.70 -2.43 4.82
CA GLU A 262 2.71 -1.71 5.60
C GLU A 262 2.18 -1.40 7.01
N MET A 263 0.95 -0.87 7.09
CA MET A 263 0.29 -0.57 8.35
C MET A 263 0.19 -1.81 9.23
N ARG A 264 -0.29 -2.95 8.68
CA ARG A 264 -0.33 -4.22 9.39
C ARG A 264 1.06 -4.69 9.82
N ALA A 265 2.06 -4.62 8.93
CA ALA A 265 3.42 -5.02 9.25
C ALA A 265 4.00 -4.21 10.41
N SER A 266 3.63 -2.93 10.52
CA SER A 266 4.04 -2.05 11.62
C SER A 266 3.45 -2.42 12.99
N LEU A 267 2.37 -3.23 13.02
CA LEU A 267 1.73 -3.72 14.26
C LEU A 267 2.42 -4.97 14.84
N ARG A 268 3.34 -5.59 14.10
CA ARG A 268 4.06 -6.81 14.53
C ARG A 268 4.83 -6.62 15.83
N LYS A 269 5.68 -5.58 15.91
CA LYS A 269 6.50 -5.30 17.10
C LYS A 269 5.59 -5.00 18.32
N PRO A 270 4.59 -4.10 18.24
CA PRO A 270 3.60 -3.89 19.31
C PRO A 270 2.90 -5.17 19.78
N LEU A 271 2.47 -6.03 18.87
CA LEU A 271 1.80 -7.29 19.22
C LEU A 271 2.76 -8.29 19.90
N GLY A 272 4.03 -8.31 19.50
CA GLY A 272 5.09 -9.05 20.20
C GLY A 272 5.30 -8.56 21.64
N HIS A 273 5.30 -7.24 21.87
CA HIS A 273 5.35 -6.69 23.23
C HIS A 273 4.13 -7.07 24.06
N TRP A 274 2.93 -7.04 23.47
CA TRP A 274 1.71 -7.47 24.15
C TRP A 274 1.79 -8.94 24.55
N LEU A 275 2.20 -9.83 23.64
CA LEU A 275 2.40 -11.26 23.92
C LEU A 275 3.44 -11.52 25.01
N SER A 276 4.50 -10.72 25.05
CA SER A 276 5.60 -10.85 26.03
C SER A 276 5.15 -10.53 27.45
N ARG A 277 4.21 -9.59 27.61
CA ARG A 277 3.82 -9.06 28.93
C ARG A 277 2.50 -9.59 29.46
N THR A 278 1.62 -10.04 28.58
CA THR A 278 0.34 -10.60 28.98
C THR A 278 0.51 -11.84 29.87
N SER A 279 -0.32 -11.97 30.89
CA SER A 279 -0.35 -13.11 31.83
C SER A 279 -1.55 -14.04 31.61
N LEU A 280 -2.20 -13.93 30.45
CA LEU A 280 -3.38 -14.71 30.10
C LEU A 280 -3.06 -16.22 30.06
N ALA A 281 -4.07 -17.01 30.44
CA ALA A 281 -4.02 -18.47 30.34
C ALA A 281 -3.98 -18.93 28.87
N ALA A 282 -3.53 -20.16 28.64
CA ALA A 282 -3.41 -20.76 27.31
C ALA A 282 -4.71 -20.72 26.49
N GLU A 283 -5.85 -21.07 27.11
CA GLU A 283 -7.16 -21.03 26.46
C GLU A 283 -7.51 -19.62 25.97
N GLU A 284 -7.24 -18.61 26.79
CA GLU A 284 -7.51 -17.22 26.43
C GLU A 284 -6.56 -16.72 25.33
N LEU A 285 -5.27 -17.08 25.40
CA LEU A 285 -4.31 -16.78 24.34
C LEU A 285 -4.74 -17.40 22.99
N GLU A 286 -5.30 -18.60 23.01
CA GLU A 286 -5.84 -19.25 21.82
C GLU A 286 -7.06 -18.50 21.28
N ARG A 287 -7.98 -18.04 22.13
CA ARG A 287 -9.10 -17.17 21.70
C ARG A 287 -8.58 -15.89 21.04
N ARG A 288 -7.57 -15.24 21.62
CA ARG A 288 -6.94 -14.02 21.06
C ARG A 288 -6.25 -14.29 19.73
N ARG A 289 -5.57 -15.44 19.59
CA ARG A 289 -4.97 -15.88 18.33
C ARG A 289 -6.03 -16.04 17.22
N LEU A 290 -7.18 -16.63 17.54
CA LEU A 290 -8.30 -16.80 16.62
C LEU A 290 -8.95 -15.45 16.25
N GLU A 291 -9.13 -14.55 17.22
CA GLU A 291 -9.63 -13.19 16.96
C GLU A 291 -8.68 -12.44 16.00
N TRP A 292 -7.39 -12.41 16.30
CA TRP A 292 -6.38 -11.77 15.44
C TRP A 292 -6.35 -12.38 14.03
N ALA A 293 -6.43 -13.70 13.92
CA ALA A 293 -6.47 -14.38 12.62
C ALA A 293 -7.72 -13.99 11.80
N SER A 294 -8.86 -13.71 12.46
CA SER A 294 -10.11 -13.35 11.79
C SER A 294 -10.10 -11.96 11.15
N VAL A 295 -9.28 -11.04 11.66
CA VAL A 295 -9.20 -9.66 11.14
C VAL A 295 -8.16 -9.47 10.04
N ILE A 296 -7.37 -10.50 9.74
CA ILE A 296 -6.34 -10.46 8.70
C ILE A 296 -6.94 -10.93 7.37
N PRO A 297 -7.04 -10.05 6.36
CA PRO A 297 -7.50 -10.48 5.05
C PRO A 297 -6.49 -11.43 4.38
N VAL A 298 -7.04 -12.39 3.64
CA VAL A 298 -6.30 -13.17 2.65
C VAL A 298 -6.63 -12.55 1.30
N TRP A 299 -5.62 -12.13 0.55
CA TRP A 299 -5.81 -11.50 -0.75
C TRP A 299 -4.83 -12.07 -1.77
N SER A 300 -5.13 -11.80 -3.05
CA SER A 300 -4.31 -12.17 -4.20
C SER A 300 -3.89 -10.91 -4.94
N ALA A 301 -2.64 -10.86 -5.41
CA ALA A 301 -2.15 -9.77 -6.24
C ALA A 301 -2.99 -9.60 -7.52
N SER A 302 -3.54 -10.69 -8.05
CA SER A 302 -4.44 -10.67 -9.23
C SER A 302 -5.67 -9.78 -9.03
N ALA A 303 -6.15 -9.61 -7.79
CA ALA A 303 -7.30 -8.76 -7.52
C ALA A 303 -7.01 -7.25 -7.64
N THR A 304 -5.77 -6.83 -7.97
CA THR A 304 -5.43 -5.43 -8.32
C THR A 304 -5.27 -5.19 -9.83
N LEU A 305 -5.17 -6.27 -10.61
CA LEU A 305 -4.83 -6.17 -12.04
C LEU A 305 -5.89 -5.46 -12.86
N GLU A 306 -7.16 -5.59 -12.48
CA GLU A 306 -8.25 -4.92 -13.19
C GLU A 306 -8.13 -3.40 -13.07
N THR A 307 -7.95 -2.87 -11.85
CA THR A 307 -7.76 -1.42 -11.66
C THR A 307 -6.47 -0.93 -12.30
N MET A 308 -5.39 -1.70 -12.24
CA MET A 308 -4.12 -1.36 -12.90
C MET A 308 -4.27 -1.36 -14.43
N ARG A 309 -5.12 -2.23 -14.98
CA ARG A 309 -5.47 -2.21 -16.41
C ARG A 309 -6.19 -0.92 -16.77
N PHE A 310 -7.18 -0.49 -16.00
CA PHE A 310 -7.86 0.79 -16.27
C PHE A 310 -6.91 1.98 -16.12
N GLU A 311 -6.01 1.96 -15.14
CA GLU A 311 -4.95 2.97 -15.04
C GLU A 311 -4.07 2.98 -16.29
N PHE A 312 -3.63 1.82 -16.79
CA PHE A 312 -2.86 1.74 -18.03
C PHE A 312 -3.63 2.30 -19.23
N LEU A 313 -4.86 1.83 -19.47
CA LEU A 313 -5.67 2.26 -20.61
C LEU A 313 -5.92 3.76 -20.58
N GLU A 314 -6.25 4.30 -19.40
CA GLU A 314 -6.44 5.74 -19.21
C GLU A 314 -5.15 6.53 -19.48
N LYS A 315 -3.97 6.06 -19.04
CA LYS A 315 -2.68 6.71 -19.36
C LYS A 315 -2.49 6.84 -20.87
N VAL A 316 -2.73 5.77 -21.63
CA VAL A 316 -2.58 5.79 -23.09
C VAL A 316 -3.55 6.78 -23.73
N LEU A 317 -4.82 6.76 -23.33
CA LEU A 317 -5.84 7.68 -23.86
C LEU A 317 -5.55 9.14 -23.49
N ALA A 318 -5.08 9.40 -22.27
CA ALA A 318 -4.71 10.72 -21.81
C ALA A 318 -3.49 11.28 -22.57
N LEU A 319 -2.52 10.43 -22.91
CA LEU A 319 -1.38 10.81 -23.74
C LEU A 319 -1.81 11.14 -25.17
N LYS A 320 -2.66 10.30 -25.78
CA LYS A 320 -3.10 10.49 -27.17
C LYS A 320 -4.02 11.69 -27.34
N SER A 321 -4.84 12.00 -26.34
CA SER A 321 -5.71 13.18 -26.31
C SER A 321 -5.00 14.48 -25.93
N GLY A 322 -3.74 14.42 -25.50
CA GLY A 322 -3.02 15.57 -24.97
C GLY A 322 -3.48 16.01 -23.57
N ALA A 323 -4.37 15.26 -22.91
CA ALA A 323 -4.80 15.52 -21.54
C ALA A 323 -3.68 15.25 -20.51
N CYS A 324 -2.63 14.53 -20.91
CA CYS A 324 -1.43 14.28 -20.11
C CYS A 324 -0.18 14.37 -20.99
N SER A 325 0.92 14.87 -20.41
CA SER A 325 2.22 14.92 -21.06
C SER A 325 3.00 13.63 -20.79
N ILE A 326 3.67 13.11 -21.82
CA ILE A 326 4.59 11.97 -21.71
C ILE A 326 5.76 12.22 -20.74
N GLU A 327 6.08 13.49 -20.47
CA GLU A 327 7.08 13.89 -19.48
C GLU A 327 6.74 13.42 -18.06
N MET A 328 5.44 13.26 -17.74
CA MET A 328 5.01 12.71 -16.45
C MET A 328 5.53 11.28 -16.23
N PHE A 329 5.81 10.57 -17.32
CA PHE A 329 6.33 9.19 -17.30
C PHE A 329 7.83 9.11 -17.55
N THR A 330 8.41 10.00 -18.36
CA THR A 330 9.86 10.01 -18.60
C THR A 330 10.65 10.74 -17.52
N GLY A 331 10.00 11.63 -16.76
CA GLY A 331 10.64 12.48 -15.76
C GLY A 331 11.55 13.58 -16.35
N SER A 332 11.55 13.76 -17.67
CA SER A 332 12.43 14.69 -18.39
C SER A 332 11.62 15.69 -19.20
N ARG A 333 11.83 16.98 -18.94
CA ARG A 333 11.19 18.09 -19.68
C ARG A 333 11.93 18.51 -20.93
N ASP A 334 13.21 18.15 -21.04
CA ASP A 334 14.08 18.59 -22.13
C ASP A 334 13.70 17.96 -23.48
N HIS A 335 12.80 16.96 -23.45
CA HIS A 335 12.38 16.17 -24.61
C HIS A 335 10.86 16.17 -24.82
N ALA A 336 10.12 17.15 -24.27
CA ALA A 336 8.66 17.27 -24.37
C ALA A 336 8.14 17.03 -25.80
N ALA A 337 8.60 17.87 -26.73
CA ALA A 337 8.12 17.90 -28.09
C ALA A 337 8.52 16.64 -28.85
N THR A 338 9.76 16.16 -28.68
CA THR A 338 10.23 14.94 -29.34
C THR A 338 9.51 13.70 -28.83
N ASN A 339 9.22 13.63 -27.53
CA ASN A 339 8.48 12.50 -26.97
C ASN A 339 7.00 12.56 -27.38
N GLN A 340 6.40 13.74 -27.56
CA GLN A 340 5.04 13.86 -28.09
C GLN A 340 4.94 13.35 -29.53
N LEU A 341 5.96 13.62 -30.38
CA LEU A 341 6.00 13.05 -31.73
C LEU A 341 5.97 11.52 -31.74
N VAL A 342 6.56 10.86 -30.73
CA VAL A 342 6.48 9.40 -30.56
C VAL A 342 5.04 8.96 -30.28
N VAL A 343 4.34 9.64 -29.38
CA VAL A 343 2.93 9.35 -29.04
C VAL A 343 1.99 9.59 -30.23
N ASP A 344 2.26 10.64 -31.01
CA ASP A 344 1.43 10.99 -32.16
C ASP A 344 1.59 9.98 -33.30
N ALA A 345 2.80 9.43 -33.47
CA ALA A 345 3.16 8.53 -34.57
C ALA A 345 2.67 7.08 -34.42
N VAL A 346 2.30 6.63 -33.21
CA VAL A 346 1.82 5.26 -32.97
C VAL A 346 0.32 5.10 -33.26
N ASP A 347 -0.06 3.88 -33.65
CA ASP A 347 -1.45 3.41 -33.65
C ASP A 347 -1.88 3.13 -32.21
N LEU A 348 -2.78 3.97 -31.73
CA LEU A 348 -3.37 3.88 -30.39
C LEU A 348 -3.93 2.49 -30.09
N ASN A 349 -4.65 1.88 -31.04
CA ASN A 349 -5.37 0.64 -30.79
C ASN A 349 -4.41 -0.53 -30.64
N GLU A 350 -3.31 -0.55 -31.40
CA GLU A 350 -2.24 -1.52 -31.23
C GLU A 350 -1.50 -1.36 -29.90
N VAL A 351 -1.28 -0.12 -29.43
CA VAL A 351 -0.73 0.14 -28.09
C VAL A 351 -1.64 -0.44 -27.00
N LEU A 352 -2.95 -0.22 -27.09
CA LEU A 352 -3.93 -0.75 -26.13
C LEU A 352 -3.97 -2.28 -26.14
N ARG A 353 -3.99 -2.90 -27.33
CA ARG A 353 -3.95 -4.36 -27.50
C ARG A 353 -2.70 -5.01 -26.93
N GLU A 354 -1.52 -4.45 -27.23
CA GLU A 354 -0.26 -4.96 -26.68
C GLU A 354 -0.24 -4.86 -25.16
N GLY A 355 -0.66 -3.72 -24.61
CA GLY A 355 -0.68 -3.54 -23.17
C GLY A 355 -1.65 -4.49 -22.46
N ASN A 356 -2.85 -4.68 -23.01
CA ASN A 356 -3.80 -5.68 -22.52
C ASN A 356 -3.22 -7.10 -22.55
N ARG A 357 -2.51 -7.47 -23.62
CA ARG A 357 -1.86 -8.79 -23.73
C ARG A 357 -0.79 -9.01 -22.65
N ILE A 358 0.01 -7.97 -22.34
CA ILE A 358 1.01 -8.05 -21.26
C ILE A 358 0.30 -8.20 -19.90
N LEU A 359 -0.78 -7.45 -19.67
CA LEU A 359 -1.57 -7.54 -18.43
C LEU A 359 -2.29 -8.89 -18.29
N ASP A 360 -2.73 -9.50 -19.39
CA ASP A 360 -3.27 -10.87 -19.41
C ASP A 360 -2.21 -11.91 -19.05
N ALA A 361 -0.98 -11.73 -19.55
CA ALA A 361 0.14 -12.62 -19.20
C ALA A 361 0.49 -12.50 -17.71
N LEU A 362 0.49 -11.27 -17.15
CA LEU A 362 0.67 -11.04 -15.71
C LEU A 362 -0.45 -11.72 -14.91
N ASP A 363 -1.71 -11.59 -15.32
CA ASP A 363 -2.85 -12.25 -14.66
C ASP A 363 -2.73 -13.78 -14.66
N ALA A 364 -2.35 -14.36 -15.81
CA ALA A 364 -2.14 -15.79 -15.94
C ALA A 364 -1.05 -16.30 -14.98
N VAL A 365 0.05 -15.56 -14.85
CA VAL A 365 1.12 -15.87 -13.88
C VAL A 365 0.62 -15.71 -12.45
N LEU A 366 -0.12 -14.65 -12.12
CA LEU A 366 -0.62 -14.42 -10.77
C LEU A 366 -1.63 -15.47 -10.29
N LYS A 367 -2.27 -16.18 -11.22
CA LYS A 367 -3.19 -17.29 -10.93
C LYS A 367 -2.52 -18.64 -10.68
N LEU A 368 -1.19 -18.74 -10.81
CA LEU A 368 -0.47 -19.98 -10.48
C LEU A 368 -0.48 -20.24 -8.96
N ASP A 369 -0.64 -21.50 -8.57
CA ASP A 369 -0.79 -21.90 -7.15
C ASP A 369 0.45 -21.55 -6.30
N HIS A 370 1.64 -21.78 -6.86
CA HIS A 370 2.89 -21.66 -6.14
C HIS A 370 3.55 -20.30 -6.31
N GLN A 371 3.76 -19.61 -5.19
CA GLN A 371 4.38 -18.28 -5.12
C GLN A 371 5.77 -18.21 -5.76
N ALA A 372 6.62 -19.22 -5.53
CA ALA A 372 7.93 -19.27 -6.17
C ALA A 372 7.83 -19.30 -7.70
N THR A 373 6.85 -20.05 -8.23
CA THR A 373 6.58 -20.10 -9.67
C THR A 373 6.03 -18.77 -10.19
N ARG A 374 5.13 -18.11 -9.44
CA ARG A 374 4.64 -16.76 -9.78
C ARG A 374 5.79 -15.77 -9.93
N LEU A 375 6.70 -15.70 -8.96
CA LEU A 375 7.83 -14.78 -9.00
C LEU A 375 8.77 -15.03 -10.19
N VAL A 376 8.99 -16.30 -10.56
CA VAL A 376 9.77 -16.64 -11.76
C VAL A 376 9.05 -16.14 -13.02
N GLY A 377 7.77 -16.46 -13.18
CA GLY A 377 6.99 -16.03 -14.35
C GLY A 377 6.86 -14.50 -14.45
N LEU A 378 6.70 -13.80 -13.32
CA LEU A 378 6.64 -12.34 -13.30
C LEU A 378 7.97 -11.75 -13.78
N ARG A 379 9.11 -12.28 -13.35
CA ARG A 379 10.43 -11.83 -13.80
C ARG A 379 10.67 -12.07 -15.28
N GLU A 380 10.19 -13.19 -15.81
CA GLU A 380 10.27 -13.48 -17.25
C GLU A 380 9.48 -12.46 -18.08
N ILE A 381 8.35 -11.97 -17.57
CA ILE A 381 7.56 -10.91 -18.22
C ILE A 381 8.18 -9.52 -18.00
N VAL A 382 8.64 -9.20 -16.79
CA VAL A 382 9.14 -7.87 -16.42
C VAL A 382 10.50 -7.57 -17.03
N LYS A 383 11.39 -8.56 -17.14
CA LYS A 383 12.77 -8.35 -17.60
C LYS A 383 12.86 -7.68 -19.00
N PRO A 384 12.14 -8.14 -20.04
CA PRO A 384 12.12 -7.44 -21.33
C PRO A 384 11.62 -5.99 -21.23
N LEU A 385 10.70 -5.70 -20.31
CA LEU A 385 10.19 -4.34 -20.08
C LEU A 385 11.23 -3.44 -19.40
N GLU A 386 12.10 -4.00 -18.55
CA GLU A 386 13.24 -3.28 -17.97
C GLU A 386 14.32 -2.99 -19.01
N GLU A 387 14.54 -3.90 -19.97
CA GLU A 387 15.47 -3.68 -21.09
C GLU A 387 15.02 -2.49 -21.96
N VAL A 388 13.71 -2.27 -22.11
CA VAL A 388 13.15 -1.04 -22.73
C VAL A 388 13.58 0.21 -21.96
N GLN A 389 13.48 0.22 -20.63
CA GLN A 389 13.91 1.35 -19.80
C GLN A 389 15.42 1.60 -19.91
N GLN A 390 16.23 0.52 -19.94
CA GLN A 390 17.68 0.64 -20.08
C GLN A 390 18.08 1.25 -21.43
N ARG A 391 17.36 0.94 -22.52
CA ARG A 391 17.56 1.54 -23.84
C ARG A 391 17.30 3.05 -23.85
N ILE A 392 16.30 3.52 -23.10
CA ILE A 392 15.96 4.96 -22.99
C ILE A 392 17.04 5.74 -22.24
N GLY A 393 17.73 5.07 -21.31
CA GLY A 393 18.74 5.69 -20.48
C GLY A 393 18.16 6.66 -19.43
N GLY A 394 19.04 7.40 -18.77
CA GLY A 394 18.66 8.33 -17.69
C GLY A 394 18.11 9.68 -18.17
N GLU A 395 18.28 10.03 -19.45
CA GLU A 395 17.88 11.34 -20.00
C GLU A 395 16.38 11.42 -20.35
N GLY A 396 15.68 10.27 -20.41
CA GLY A 396 14.25 10.22 -20.69
C GLY A 396 13.86 10.58 -22.14
N ASN A 397 14.82 10.53 -23.07
CA ASN A 397 14.59 10.75 -24.49
C ASN A 397 14.10 9.47 -25.18
N LEU A 398 12.82 9.43 -25.60
CA LEU A 398 12.24 8.26 -26.25
C LEU A 398 12.63 8.13 -27.72
N MET A 399 13.04 9.22 -28.38
CA MET A 399 13.22 9.27 -29.83
C MET A 399 14.30 8.29 -30.36
N PRO A 400 15.50 8.16 -29.75
CA PRO A 400 16.50 7.22 -30.24
C PRO A 400 16.03 5.76 -30.19
N VAL A 401 15.30 5.40 -29.13
CA VAL A 401 14.77 4.04 -28.97
C VAL A 401 13.60 3.80 -29.92
N PHE A 402 12.72 4.79 -30.06
CA PHE A 402 11.63 4.75 -31.02
C PHE A 402 12.10 4.54 -32.46
N LEU A 403 13.19 5.23 -32.88
CA LEU A 403 13.80 5.03 -34.19
C LEU A 403 14.42 3.63 -34.35
N GLN A 404 14.99 3.06 -33.29
CA GLN A 404 15.47 1.67 -33.29
C GLN A 404 14.31 0.67 -33.38
N SER A 405 13.18 0.98 -32.74
CA SER A 405 11.97 0.14 -32.73
C SER A 405 11.15 0.18 -34.02
N LEU A 406 11.53 0.98 -35.03
CA LEU A 406 10.91 0.96 -36.36
C LEU A 406 10.87 -0.45 -36.98
N LEU A 407 11.84 -1.30 -36.65
CA LEU A 407 11.90 -2.70 -37.13
C LEU A 407 11.15 -3.68 -36.22
N GLU A 408 10.87 -3.31 -34.97
CA GLU A 408 10.31 -4.18 -33.92
C GLU A 408 8.80 -3.93 -33.67
N GLY A 409 8.26 -2.86 -34.24
CA GLY A 409 6.90 -2.37 -34.00
C GLY A 409 6.88 -1.23 -32.99
N GLN A 410 6.55 -0.02 -33.44
CA GLN A 410 6.57 1.20 -32.63
C GLN A 410 5.50 1.19 -31.53
N ASP A 411 4.32 0.67 -31.85
CA ASP A 411 3.18 0.58 -30.92
C ASP A 411 3.52 -0.34 -29.74
N ARG A 412 4.22 -1.43 -30.06
CA ARG A 412 4.72 -2.39 -29.07
C ARG A 412 5.72 -1.74 -28.11
N PHE A 413 6.63 -0.90 -28.62
CA PHE A 413 7.57 -0.17 -27.78
C PHE A 413 6.85 0.75 -26.79
N LEU A 414 5.89 1.57 -27.26
CA LEU A 414 5.18 2.49 -26.37
C LEU A 414 4.34 1.74 -25.32
N ALA A 415 3.65 0.66 -25.72
CA ALA A 415 2.90 -0.19 -24.79
C ALA A 415 3.82 -0.78 -23.71
N GLN A 416 4.96 -1.35 -24.09
CA GLN A 416 5.93 -1.90 -23.14
C GLN A 416 6.50 -0.83 -22.21
N PHE A 417 6.82 0.35 -22.75
CA PHE A 417 7.31 1.48 -21.96
C PHE A 417 6.30 1.91 -20.88
N LEU A 418 5.01 1.95 -21.20
CA LEU A 418 3.97 2.37 -20.26
C LEU A 418 3.61 1.25 -19.27
N VAL A 419 3.43 0.01 -19.72
CA VAL A 419 3.07 -1.13 -18.85
C VAL A 419 4.19 -1.49 -17.87
N ARG A 420 5.46 -1.21 -18.17
CA ARG A 420 6.58 -1.60 -17.29
C ARG A 420 6.44 -1.10 -15.85
N PHE A 421 5.83 0.09 -15.66
CA PHE A 421 5.59 0.65 -14.33
C PHE A 421 4.65 -0.24 -13.52
N ASP A 422 3.56 -0.65 -14.17
CA ASP A 422 2.52 -1.48 -13.59
C ASP A 422 3.04 -2.91 -13.38
N ALA A 423 3.75 -3.48 -14.35
CA ALA A 423 4.36 -4.80 -14.26
C ALA A 423 5.38 -4.92 -13.11
N ARG A 424 6.29 -3.94 -12.97
CA ARG A 424 7.27 -3.92 -11.88
C ARG A 424 6.60 -3.78 -10.50
N SER A 425 5.57 -2.94 -10.43
CA SER A 425 4.74 -2.77 -9.24
C SER A 425 4.05 -4.08 -8.80
N ILE A 426 3.57 -4.89 -9.75
CA ILE A 426 2.98 -6.22 -9.47
C ILE A 426 4.03 -7.19 -8.94
N GLU A 427 5.24 -7.22 -9.51
CA GLU A 427 6.33 -8.04 -8.98
C GLU A 427 6.66 -7.66 -7.54
N ILE A 428 6.76 -6.37 -7.25
CA ILE A 428 6.99 -5.86 -5.88
C ILE A 428 5.84 -6.28 -4.96
N LEU A 429 4.59 -6.14 -5.40
CA LEU A 429 3.42 -6.58 -4.62
C LEU A 429 3.49 -8.07 -4.28
N GLU A 430 3.87 -8.91 -5.25
CA GLU A 430 4.00 -10.35 -5.02
C GLU A 430 5.12 -10.65 -4.00
N ILE A 431 6.27 -9.97 -4.09
CA ILE A 431 7.35 -10.08 -3.08
C ILE A 431 6.84 -9.68 -1.69
N GLN A 432 6.12 -8.56 -1.61
CA GLN A 432 5.54 -8.10 -0.34
C GLN A 432 4.47 -9.05 0.19
N SER A 433 3.74 -9.73 -0.68
CA SER A 433 2.78 -10.79 -0.30
C SER A 433 3.48 -11.98 0.35
N VAL A 434 4.66 -12.41 -0.16
CA VAL A 434 5.50 -13.43 0.50
C VAL A 434 5.90 -12.95 1.90
N ALA A 435 6.44 -11.73 1.97
CA ALA A 435 6.93 -11.16 3.22
C ALA A 435 5.81 -11.03 4.25
N ASP A 436 4.61 -10.66 3.83
CA ASP A 436 3.44 -10.62 4.70
C ASP A 436 3.01 -12.02 5.14
N ALA A 437 3.01 -13.02 4.26
CA ALA A 437 2.78 -14.41 4.63
C ALA A 437 3.76 -14.88 5.70
N ALA A 438 5.05 -14.53 5.59
CA ALA A 438 6.07 -14.85 6.58
C ALA A 438 5.81 -14.15 7.92
N LYS A 439 5.45 -12.87 7.90
CA LYS A 439 5.05 -12.11 9.10
C LYS A 439 3.84 -12.75 9.80
N ARG A 440 2.84 -13.22 9.04
CA ARG A 440 1.67 -13.93 9.59
C ARG A 440 2.05 -15.29 10.17
N ALA A 441 2.90 -16.05 9.49
CA ALA A 441 3.43 -17.33 9.97
C ALA A 441 4.17 -17.16 11.30
N LEU A 442 5.05 -16.17 11.38
CA LEU A 442 5.78 -15.80 12.60
C LEU A 442 4.84 -15.42 13.73
N MET A 443 3.83 -14.59 13.46
CA MET A 443 2.90 -14.18 14.52
C MET A 443 2.07 -15.36 15.03
N LYS A 444 1.58 -16.23 14.15
CA LYS A 444 0.93 -17.49 14.55
C LYS A 444 1.86 -18.34 15.43
N ALA A 445 3.11 -18.52 15.03
CA ALA A 445 4.12 -19.23 15.81
C ALA A 445 4.38 -18.57 17.17
N ALA A 446 4.39 -17.23 17.24
CA ALA A 446 4.57 -16.50 18.50
C ALA A 446 3.41 -16.73 19.48
N PHE A 447 2.15 -16.75 18.99
CA PHE A 447 1.01 -17.15 19.82
C PHE A 447 1.15 -18.59 20.32
N LEU A 448 1.48 -19.54 19.45
CA LEU A 448 1.66 -20.95 19.83
C LEU A 448 2.77 -21.13 20.88
N ALA A 449 3.90 -20.42 20.71
CA ALA A 449 4.98 -20.40 21.68
C ALA A 449 4.51 -19.84 23.03
N ARG A 450 3.70 -18.77 23.01
CA ARG A 450 3.18 -18.14 24.22
C ARG A 450 2.15 -19.01 24.95
N ILE A 451 1.32 -19.74 24.21
CA ILE A 451 0.37 -20.75 24.71
C ILE A 451 1.14 -21.88 25.39
N GLN A 452 2.15 -22.45 24.72
CA GLN A 452 3.00 -23.50 25.29
C GLN A 452 3.69 -23.04 26.58
N MET A 453 4.16 -21.78 26.63
CA MET A 453 4.73 -21.19 27.84
C MET A 453 3.71 -21.10 28.98
N ALA A 454 2.45 -20.75 28.68
CA ALA A 454 1.41 -20.67 29.70
C ALA A 454 1.04 -22.05 30.27
N ASP A 455 1.05 -23.11 29.46
CA ASP A 455 0.72 -24.46 29.89
C ASP A 455 1.85 -25.18 30.62
N SER A 456 3.08 -25.04 30.10
CA SER A 456 4.21 -25.91 30.47
C SER A 456 5.42 -25.13 31.01
N GLY A 457 5.29 -23.81 31.16
CA GLY A 457 6.35 -22.92 31.61
C GLY A 457 7.34 -22.53 30.51
N ALA A 458 8.16 -21.52 30.78
CA ALA A 458 9.06 -20.93 29.79
C ALA A 458 10.04 -21.93 29.18
N ALA A 459 10.54 -22.91 29.95
CA ALA A 459 11.50 -23.91 29.48
C ALA A 459 10.96 -24.82 28.37
N ALA A 460 9.63 -24.95 28.26
CA ALA A 460 9.01 -25.80 27.26
C ALA A 460 8.96 -25.16 25.87
N MET A 461 9.11 -23.84 25.74
CA MET A 461 9.00 -23.16 24.44
C MET A 461 10.06 -23.65 23.45
N THR A 462 9.61 -24.36 22.43
CA THR A 462 10.44 -24.85 21.33
C THR A 462 9.65 -24.77 20.03
N VAL A 463 10.34 -24.49 18.92
CA VAL A 463 9.73 -24.64 17.59
C VAL A 463 9.46 -26.12 17.37
N ASN A 464 8.23 -26.45 16.97
CA ASN A 464 7.81 -27.81 16.70
C ASN A 464 7.00 -27.89 15.40
N ALA A 465 6.64 -29.11 14.98
CA ALA A 465 5.97 -29.37 13.71
C ALA A 465 4.56 -28.74 13.58
N SER A 466 3.96 -28.25 14.66
CA SER A 466 2.66 -27.55 14.60
C SER A 466 2.79 -26.10 14.14
N TYR A 467 4.01 -25.56 14.05
CA TYR A 467 4.24 -24.18 13.63
C TYR A 467 4.10 -24.10 12.10
N PRO A 468 3.60 -22.98 11.55
CA PRO A 468 3.60 -22.77 10.12
C PRO A 468 5.02 -22.84 9.54
N LEU A 469 5.15 -23.34 8.32
CA LEU A 469 6.40 -23.28 7.57
C LEU A 469 6.74 -21.83 7.20
N ASP A 470 8.02 -21.55 7.04
CA ASP A 470 8.55 -20.30 6.53
C ASP A 470 8.26 -20.18 5.02
N PRO A 471 7.48 -19.18 4.57
CA PRO A 471 7.13 -19.03 3.16
C PRO A 471 8.32 -18.81 2.20
N PHE A 472 9.46 -18.32 2.71
CA PHE A 472 10.64 -18.08 1.86
C PHE A 472 11.48 -19.34 1.63
N SER A 473 11.61 -20.20 2.64
CA SER A 473 12.43 -21.41 2.57
C SER A 473 11.64 -22.71 2.38
N GLY A 474 10.33 -22.71 2.69
CA GLY A 474 9.51 -23.92 2.77
C GLY A 474 9.88 -24.84 3.94
N ALA A 475 10.80 -24.44 4.80
CA ALA A 475 11.24 -25.18 5.98
C ALA A 475 10.53 -24.70 7.25
N ALA A 476 10.84 -25.32 8.40
CA ALA A 476 10.36 -24.82 9.68
C ALA A 476 10.94 -23.42 9.98
N LEU A 477 10.15 -22.57 10.66
CA LEU A 477 10.63 -21.30 11.20
C LEU A 477 11.82 -21.54 12.15
N ARG A 478 12.73 -20.58 12.21
CA ARG A 478 13.91 -20.68 13.08
C ARG A 478 13.64 -20.02 14.42
N SER A 479 14.39 -20.44 15.45
CA SER A 479 14.33 -19.80 16.76
C SER A 479 15.69 -19.66 17.40
N GLN A 480 15.85 -18.61 18.21
CA GLN A 480 16.96 -18.44 19.14
C GLN A 480 16.39 -18.21 20.54
N ARG A 481 17.05 -18.77 21.55
CA ARG A 481 16.68 -18.58 22.95
C ARG A 481 17.86 -18.03 23.72
N THR A 482 17.60 -17.00 24.51
CA THR A 482 18.51 -16.46 25.52
C THR A 482 17.87 -16.60 26.91
N GLU A 483 18.56 -16.16 27.95
CA GLU A 483 17.99 -16.11 29.30
C GLU A 483 16.74 -15.21 29.38
N LYS A 484 16.69 -14.15 28.58
CA LYS A 484 15.66 -13.10 28.66
C LYS A 484 14.66 -13.11 27.51
N GLN A 485 14.98 -13.77 26.41
CA GLN A 485 14.22 -13.64 25.17
C GLN A 485 14.12 -14.94 24.39
N PHE A 486 12.99 -15.14 23.75
CA PHE A 486 12.76 -16.14 22.72
C PHE A 486 12.47 -15.43 21.39
N VAL A 487 13.35 -15.62 20.41
CA VAL A 487 13.29 -14.99 19.09
C VAL A 487 12.84 -16.03 18.08
N LEU A 488 11.75 -15.75 17.36
CA LEU A 488 11.29 -16.52 16.20
C LEU A 488 11.60 -15.73 14.93
N TYR A 489 12.10 -16.37 13.88
CA TYR A 489 12.43 -15.66 12.64
C TYR A 489 12.31 -16.52 11.37
N SER A 490 12.13 -15.80 10.26
CA SER A 490 12.10 -16.28 8.87
C SER A 490 13.32 -15.72 8.15
N VAL A 491 13.87 -16.49 7.20
CA VAL A 491 15.12 -16.18 6.45
C VAL A 491 14.99 -15.08 5.40
N GLY A 492 13.88 -14.34 5.44
CA GLY A 492 13.67 -13.17 4.59
C GLY A 492 13.65 -13.41 3.07
N PRO A 493 13.44 -12.32 2.31
CA PRO A 493 13.41 -12.32 0.84
C PRO A 493 14.62 -12.93 0.14
N ASP A 494 15.82 -12.80 0.68
CA ASP A 494 17.05 -13.27 0.05
C ASP A 494 17.33 -14.76 0.30
N ARG A 495 16.58 -15.37 1.23
CA ARG A 495 16.62 -16.78 1.62
C ARG A 495 17.95 -17.20 2.27
N GLN A 496 18.72 -16.25 2.77
CA GLN A 496 19.92 -16.47 3.56
C GLN A 496 19.56 -16.31 5.04
N ASP A 497 20.20 -17.09 5.91
CA ASP A 497 20.00 -16.94 7.35
C ASP A 497 20.98 -15.90 7.88
N ASP A 498 20.46 -14.75 8.29
CA ASP A 498 21.26 -13.65 8.86
C ASP A 498 21.37 -13.72 10.39
N GLY A 499 20.91 -14.82 10.99
CA GLY A 499 20.96 -15.06 12.43
C GLY A 499 19.93 -14.23 13.18
N ALA A 500 18.72 -14.11 12.63
CA ALA A 500 17.62 -13.29 13.10
C ALA A 500 17.89 -11.78 13.04
N LYS A 501 18.69 -11.30 12.09
CA LYS A 501 19.01 -9.86 11.99
C LYS A 501 18.08 -9.17 11.01
N GLU A 502 17.43 -8.10 11.46
CA GLU A 502 16.61 -7.25 10.59
C GLU A 502 17.51 -6.28 9.81
N HIS A 503 16.96 -5.68 8.75
CA HIS A 503 17.65 -4.69 7.93
C HIS A 503 18.25 -3.51 8.73
N GLU A 504 17.57 -3.09 9.79
CA GLU A 504 18.02 -1.99 10.67
C GLU A 504 19.37 -2.29 11.35
N GLU A 505 19.79 -3.57 11.39
CA GLU A 505 20.99 -4.04 12.09
C GLU A 505 22.20 -4.24 11.17
N GLY A 506 22.07 -3.98 9.86
CA GLY A 506 23.22 -4.04 8.94
C GLY A 506 22.86 -4.29 7.48
N PRO A 507 23.79 -3.97 6.56
CA PRO A 507 23.59 -4.18 5.14
C PRO A 507 23.56 -5.69 4.82
N GLY A 508 22.52 -6.10 4.08
CA GLY A 508 22.33 -7.49 3.67
C GLY A 508 21.57 -8.34 4.66
N ASN A 509 21.19 -7.79 5.82
CA ASN A 509 20.29 -8.46 6.75
C ASN A 509 18.85 -8.27 6.27
N ASP A 510 18.08 -9.33 6.08
CA ASP A 510 16.66 -9.23 5.72
C ASP A 510 15.72 -10.18 6.47
N ASP A 511 16.24 -10.89 7.48
CA ASP A 511 15.42 -11.74 8.34
C ASP A 511 14.25 -10.95 8.93
N ILE A 512 13.10 -11.63 9.01
CA ILE A 512 11.90 -11.11 9.66
C ILE A 512 11.79 -11.84 11.00
N ARG A 513 11.78 -11.11 12.12
CA ARG A 513 11.71 -11.74 13.45
C ARG A 513 10.52 -11.32 14.30
N ILE A 514 10.24 -12.05 15.37
CA ILE A 514 9.42 -11.61 16.50
C ILE A 514 10.20 -11.96 17.76
N VAL A 515 10.27 -11.02 18.69
CA VAL A 515 10.93 -11.21 19.99
C VAL A 515 9.85 -11.33 21.05
N LEU A 516 9.93 -12.40 21.85
CA LEU A 516 9.13 -12.59 23.04
C LEU A 516 10.03 -12.48 24.26
N ASP A 517 9.73 -11.56 25.18
CA ASP A 517 10.45 -11.49 26.46
C ASP A 517 10.02 -12.65 27.37
N LEU A 518 10.98 -13.22 28.09
CA LEU A 518 10.79 -14.29 29.06
C LEU A 518 10.68 -13.71 30.48
N PRO A 519 9.87 -14.31 31.37
CA PRO A 519 9.65 -13.85 32.73
C PRO A 519 10.88 -13.92 33.63
#